data_AF-A0A822Z5L5-F1
#
_entry.id   AF-A0A822Z5L5-F1
#
_cell.length_a   1.000
_cell.length_b   1.000
_cell.length_c   1.000
_cell.angle_alpha   90.00
_cell.angle_beta   90.00
_cell.angle_gamma   90.00
#
_symmetry.space_group_name_H-M   'P 1'
#
loop_
_entity.id
_entity.type
_entity.pdbx_description
1 polymer ?
#
loop_
_entity_poly.entity_id
_entity_poly.type
_entity_poly.pdbx_seq_one_letter_code
_entity_poly.pdbx_strand_id
1 'polypeptide(L)'
;MEWLWTIAELLVLVALILTLGLPLAVIIVAFRRRCSHISADDAHPIFEDPNSLKQVPSPSIFDPAEKYISLIIPAYNEEHRLPGALSETMNYLQQRAAKDKSFSYEVVIVDDGSVDGTKRVAFGFVRRYTIENVRVILLGRNHGKGEAIRRGMLHSRGELLLMLDADGATKINDLEKLENQIRREAKNELKLRDGVDSGSVSRISDIPIVAFGSRAHLEEKALATRKWYRNFLMKGFHAVVLLTAGRGIRDTQLHKTTKHQCGFKMFTRAAARKLFSNIRLKRWCFDVELVYLCKHFGIRMIEISVNWSEIPGSKVNPLSIPNMLWELCLVSIGYRTYMWKIST
;
A
#
# COMPACT_ATOMS: atom_id res chain seq x y z
N MET A 1 21.96 39.54 -33.79
CA MET A 1 20.49 39.70 -33.73
C MET A 1 19.77 38.39 -34.04
N GLU A 2 20.15 37.66 -35.10
CA GLU A 2 19.53 36.36 -35.46
C GLU A 2 19.57 35.30 -34.36
N TRP A 3 20.67 35.20 -33.61
CA TRP A 3 20.77 34.25 -32.48
C TRP A 3 19.72 34.43 -31.37
N LEU A 4 19.20 35.65 -31.16
CA LEU A 4 18.15 35.91 -30.16
C LEU A 4 16.80 35.39 -30.64
N TRP A 5 16.53 35.46 -31.95
CA TRP A 5 15.32 34.90 -32.56
C TRP A 5 15.34 33.37 -32.51
N THR A 6 16.49 32.75 -32.79
CA THR A 6 16.65 31.29 -32.66
C THR A 6 16.44 30.83 -31.22
N ILE A 7 16.93 31.58 -30.22
CA ILE A 7 16.69 31.28 -28.80
C ILE A 7 15.20 31.43 -28.46
N ALA A 8 14.54 32.49 -28.95
CA ALA A 8 13.11 32.70 -28.71
C ALA A 8 12.25 31.58 -29.34
N GLU A 9 12.54 31.17 -30.57
CA GLU A 9 11.86 30.05 -31.24
C GLU A 9 12.04 28.73 -30.47
N LEU A 10 13.25 28.45 -29.99
CA LEU A 10 13.53 27.27 -29.17
C LEU A 10 12.73 27.30 -27.85
N LEU A 11 12.65 28.46 -27.19
CA LEU A 11 11.87 28.63 -25.96
C LEU A 11 10.38 28.45 -26.19
N VAL A 12 9.83 28.94 -27.32
CA VAL A 12 8.42 28.75 -27.69
C VAL A 12 8.13 27.28 -28.00
N LEU A 13 9.02 26.59 -28.72
CA LEU A 13 8.88 25.16 -29.01
C LEU A 13 8.90 24.34 -27.72
N VAL A 14 9.84 24.63 -26.81
CA VAL A 14 9.92 23.99 -25.49
C VAL A 14 8.65 24.27 -24.69
N ALA A 15 8.15 25.51 -24.70
CA ALA A 15 6.90 25.86 -24.02
C ALA A 15 5.68 25.11 -24.60
N LEU A 16 5.59 24.97 -25.93
CA LEU A 16 4.54 24.18 -26.60
C LEU A 16 4.61 22.69 -26.24
N ILE A 17 5.80 22.10 -26.24
CA ILE A 17 6.00 20.69 -25.84
C ILE A 17 5.59 20.49 -24.36
N LEU A 18 5.95 21.43 -23.49
CA LEU A 18 5.59 21.37 -22.07
C LEU A 18 4.10 21.63 -21.82
N THR A 19 3.44 22.48 -22.61
CA THR A 19 2.03 22.86 -22.41
C THR A 19 1.04 21.93 -23.10
N LEU A 20 1.40 21.32 -24.24
CA LEU A 20 0.52 20.42 -25.00
C LEU A 20 1.00 18.97 -24.97
N GLY A 21 2.31 18.74 -25.13
CA GLY A 21 2.90 17.41 -25.17
C GLY A 21 2.85 16.70 -23.81
N LEU A 22 3.19 17.40 -22.72
CA LEU A 22 3.17 16.83 -21.38
C LEU A 22 1.75 16.41 -20.95
N PRO A 23 0.69 17.24 -21.07
CA PRO A 23 -0.66 16.81 -20.74
C PRO A 23 -1.18 15.69 -21.63
N LEU A 24 -0.87 15.72 -22.93
CA LEU A 24 -1.24 14.64 -23.85
C LEU A 24 -0.60 13.31 -23.44
N ALA A 25 0.69 13.32 -23.09
CA ALA A 25 1.38 12.15 -22.57
C ALA A 25 0.77 11.65 -21.25
N VAL A 26 0.39 12.54 -20.33
CA VAL A 26 -0.34 12.16 -19.10
C VAL A 26 -1.67 11.48 -19.45
N ILE A 27 -2.44 12.03 -20.38
CA ILE A 27 -3.73 11.48 -20.82
C ILE A 27 -3.54 10.09 -21.45
N ILE A 28 -2.58 9.94 -22.38
CA ILE A 28 -2.30 8.66 -23.04
C ILE A 28 -1.90 7.61 -21.99
N VAL A 29 -1.02 7.96 -21.04
CA VAL A 29 -0.58 7.04 -19.99
C VAL A 29 -1.73 6.72 -19.03
N ALA A 30 -2.56 7.69 -18.66
CA ALA A 30 -3.74 7.47 -17.82
C ALA A 30 -4.75 6.54 -18.49
N PHE A 31 -4.95 6.68 -19.81
CA PHE A 31 -5.82 5.81 -20.60
C PHE A 31 -5.23 4.40 -20.72
N ARG A 32 -3.94 4.26 -21.04
CA ARG A 32 -3.26 2.95 -21.07
C ARG A 32 -3.33 2.25 -19.72
N ARG A 33 -3.17 2.99 -18.61
CA ARG A 33 -3.30 2.44 -17.25
C ARG A 33 -4.72 1.96 -16.97
N ARG A 34 -5.75 2.69 -17.42
CA ARG A 34 -7.16 2.24 -17.35
C ARG A 34 -7.35 0.89 -18.04
N CYS A 35 -6.90 0.74 -19.29
CA CYS A 35 -7.01 -0.52 -20.02
C CYS A 35 -6.23 -1.65 -19.33
N SER A 36 -5.00 -1.38 -18.87
CA SER A 36 -4.18 -2.40 -18.20
C SER A 36 -4.74 -2.88 -16.86
N HIS A 37 -5.51 -2.04 -16.16
CA HIS A 37 -6.15 -2.43 -14.91
C HIS A 37 -7.28 -3.42 -15.15
N ILE A 38 -8.06 -3.24 -16.22
CA ILE A 38 -9.14 -4.17 -16.60
C ILE A 38 -8.54 -5.55 -16.88
N SER A 39 -7.50 -5.63 -17.71
CA SER A 39 -6.86 -6.92 -18.04
C SER A 39 -6.10 -7.58 -16.88
N ALA A 40 -5.75 -6.83 -15.84
CA ALA A 40 -5.02 -7.38 -14.69
C ALA A 40 -5.94 -8.13 -13.72
N ASP A 41 -7.22 -7.74 -13.62
CA ASP A 41 -8.19 -8.39 -12.73
C ASP A 41 -8.62 -9.78 -13.25
N ASP A 42 -8.46 -10.06 -14.56
CA ASP A 42 -8.80 -11.36 -15.17
C ASP A 42 -7.73 -12.45 -14.94
N ALA A 43 -6.50 -12.07 -14.58
CA ALA A 43 -5.43 -13.02 -14.28
C ALA A 43 -5.47 -13.42 -12.80
N HIS A 44 -6.04 -14.59 -12.50
CA HIS A 44 -5.97 -15.22 -11.19
C HIS A 44 -4.51 -15.63 -10.90
N PRO A 45 -3.82 -15.02 -9.92
CA PRO A 45 -2.49 -15.47 -9.54
C PRO A 45 -2.59 -16.90 -9.01
N ILE A 46 -1.67 -17.75 -9.44
CA ILE A 46 -1.61 -19.14 -9.00
C ILE A 46 -0.69 -19.20 -7.79
N PHE A 47 -1.15 -19.78 -6.69
CA PHE A 47 -0.25 -20.11 -5.58
C PHE A 47 0.50 -21.39 -5.93
N GLU A 48 1.82 -21.29 -6.00
CA GLU A 48 2.68 -22.45 -6.16
C GLU A 48 2.95 -23.07 -4.78
N ASP A 49 2.51 -24.32 -4.58
CA ASP A 49 2.94 -25.11 -3.43
C ASP A 49 4.32 -25.73 -3.71
N PRO A 50 5.39 -25.31 -3.01
CA PRO A 50 6.74 -25.83 -3.22
C PRO A 50 6.93 -27.29 -2.76
N ASN A 51 5.93 -27.90 -2.11
CA ASN A 51 5.93 -29.29 -1.68
C ASN A 51 5.08 -30.20 -2.58
N SER A 52 3.94 -29.70 -3.08
CA SER A 52 2.97 -30.53 -3.81
C SER A 52 3.07 -30.41 -5.34
N LEU A 53 3.70 -29.35 -5.86
CA LEU A 53 3.62 -28.92 -7.28
C LEU A 53 2.18 -28.72 -7.78
N LYS A 54 1.17 -28.85 -6.91
CA LYS A 54 -0.24 -28.57 -7.20
C LYS A 54 -0.46 -27.08 -7.15
N GLN A 55 -1.20 -26.59 -8.14
CA GLN A 55 -1.73 -25.23 -8.14
C GLN A 55 -2.84 -25.15 -7.09
N VAL A 56 -2.63 -24.33 -6.06
CA VAL A 56 -3.68 -24.08 -5.06
C VAL A 56 -4.53 -22.92 -5.56
N PRO A 57 -5.88 -23.05 -5.57
CA PRO A 57 -6.76 -21.95 -5.96
C PRO A 57 -6.46 -20.72 -5.11
N SER A 58 -6.41 -19.57 -5.76
CA SER A 58 -6.14 -18.32 -5.08
C SER A 58 -7.41 -17.77 -4.45
N PRO A 59 -7.52 -17.74 -3.11
CA PRO A 59 -8.69 -17.17 -2.46
C PRO A 59 -8.85 -15.72 -2.86
N SER A 60 -10.09 -15.27 -2.89
CA SER A 60 -10.43 -13.89 -3.17
C SER A 60 -10.72 -13.14 -1.88
N ILE A 61 -10.39 -11.85 -1.83
CA ILE A 61 -10.84 -10.97 -0.75
C ILE A 61 -12.38 -10.83 -0.70
N PHE A 62 -13.06 -11.20 -1.80
CA PHE A 62 -14.52 -11.22 -1.88
C PHE A 62 -15.14 -12.46 -1.23
N ASP A 63 -14.37 -13.52 -1.00
CA ASP A 63 -14.80 -14.71 -0.29
C ASP A 63 -14.93 -14.43 1.22
N PRO A 64 -15.74 -15.23 1.96
CA PRO A 64 -15.79 -15.16 3.42
C PRO A 64 -14.39 -15.31 4.04
N ALA A 65 -14.14 -14.61 5.15
CA ALA A 65 -12.86 -14.71 5.82
C ALA A 65 -12.67 -16.09 6.48
N GLU A 66 -11.51 -16.71 6.25
CA GLU A 66 -11.10 -17.99 6.87
C GLU A 66 -10.10 -17.79 8.01
N LYS A 67 -9.37 -16.65 7.98
CA LYS A 67 -8.33 -16.32 8.95
C LYS A 67 -8.71 -15.07 9.74
N TYR A 68 -8.25 -14.98 10.97
CA TYR A 68 -8.41 -13.75 11.75
C TYR A 68 -7.58 -12.60 11.16
N ILE A 69 -6.33 -12.86 10.76
CA ILE A 69 -5.46 -11.84 10.15
C ILE A 69 -4.61 -12.36 8.99
N SER A 70 -4.45 -11.54 7.95
CA SER A 70 -3.49 -11.75 6.87
C SER A 70 -2.38 -10.70 6.93
N LEU A 71 -1.12 -11.14 6.88
CA LEU A 71 0.04 -10.25 6.82
C LEU A 71 0.60 -10.26 5.39
N ILE A 72 0.54 -9.13 4.71
CA ILE A 72 0.97 -8.95 3.33
C ILE A 72 2.36 -8.32 3.34
N ILE A 73 3.34 -9.05 2.82
CA ILE A 73 4.75 -8.65 2.81
C ILE A 73 5.24 -8.57 1.36
N PRO A 74 5.34 -7.36 0.76
CA PRO A 74 5.93 -7.19 -0.55
C PRO A 74 7.46 -7.37 -0.49
N ALA A 75 8.00 -8.16 -1.40
CA ALA A 75 9.42 -8.46 -1.48
C ALA A 75 9.93 -8.21 -2.91
N TYR A 76 11.04 -7.49 -3.02
CA TYR A 76 11.78 -7.31 -4.28
C TYR A 76 13.26 -7.22 -3.98
N ASN A 77 14.05 -8.23 -4.30
CA ASN A 77 15.48 -8.34 -3.96
C ASN A 77 15.77 -8.22 -2.45
N GLU A 78 15.08 -9.00 -1.63
CA GLU A 78 15.13 -8.98 -0.18
C GLU A 78 15.82 -10.23 0.43
N GLU A 79 16.67 -10.95 -0.33
CA GLU A 79 17.27 -12.22 0.10
C GLU A 79 17.90 -12.17 1.50
N HIS A 80 18.56 -11.07 1.84
CA HIS A 80 19.24 -10.91 3.13
C HIS A 80 18.36 -10.35 4.26
N ARG A 81 17.30 -9.58 3.94
CA ARG A 81 16.46 -8.91 4.97
C ARG A 81 15.20 -9.70 5.30
N LEU A 82 14.61 -10.35 4.30
CA LEU A 82 13.39 -11.14 4.42
C LEU A 82 13.48 -12.24 5.50
N PRO A 83 14.58 -13.03 5.64
CA PRO A 83 14.65 -14.08 6.65
C PRO A 83 14.51 -13.57 8.08
N GLY A 84 15.17 -12.44 8.41
CA GLY A 84 15.13 -11.85 9.75
C GLY A 84 13.73 -11.33 10.08
N ALA A 85 13.16 -10.54 9.16
CA ALA A 85 11.82 -9.96 9.32
C ALA A 85 10.73 -11.04 9.44
N LEU A 86 10.78 -12.08 8.60
CA LEU A 86 9.83 -13.19 8.66
C LEU A 86 10.02 -14.03 9.93
N SER A 87 11.25 -14.30 10.36
CA SER A 87 11.46 -15.09 11.58
C SER A 87 10.92 -14.38 12.82
N GLU A 88 11.14 -13.06 12.95
CA GLU A 88 10.55 -12.24 14.01
C GLU A 88 9.01 -12.28 13.96
N THR A 89 8.44 -12.09 12.76
CA THR A 89 7.00 -12.10 12.53
C THR A 89 6.37 -13.46 12.88
N MET A 90 6.95 -14.56 12.40
CA MET A 90 6.44 -15.90 12.63
C MET A 90 6.52 -16.28 14.11
N ASN A 91 7.61 -15.92 14.80
CA ASN A 91 7.73 -16.19 16.24
C ASN A 91 6.62 -15.48 17.03
N TYR A 92 6.37 -14.20 16.74
CA TYR A 92 5.28 -13.44 17.37
C TYR A 92 3.90 -14.09 17.10
N LEU A 93 3.61 -14.44 15.85
CA LEU A 93 2.32 -15.04 15.46
C LEU A 93 2.10 -16.42 16.10
N GLN A 94 3.13 -17.27 16.16
CA GLN A 94 3.06 -18.57 16.80
C GLN A 94 2.83 -18.45 18.31
N GLN A 95 3.53 -17.53 18.99
CA GLN A 95 3.31 -17.27 20.41
C GLN A 95 1.88 -16.80 20.68
N ARG A 96 1.35 -15.92 19.82
CA ARG A 96 -0.03 -15.43 19.95
C ARG A 96 -1.06 -16.52 19.70
N ALA A 97 -0.87 -17.35 18.67
CA ALA A 97 -1.73 -18.50 18.39
C ALA A 97 -1.69 -19.57 19.51
N ALA A 98 -0.54 -19.74 20.15
CA ALA A 98 -0.41 -20.64 21.31
C ALA A 98 -1.18 -20.11 22.53
N LYS A 99 -1.24 -18.78 22.71
CA LYS A 99 -1.96 -18.13 23.82
C LYS A 99 -3.47 -18.06 23.58
N ASP A 100 -3.89 -17.85 22.33
CA ASP A 100 -5.29 -17.73 21.94
C ASP A 100 -5.62 -18.70 20.80
N LYS A 101 -6.34 -19.78 21.12
CA LYS A 101 -6.74 -20.80 20.15
C LYS A 101 -7.69 -20.29 19.06
N SER A 102 -8.35 -19.16 19.29
CA SER A 102 -9.23 -18.53 18.28
C SER A 102 -8.45 -17.68 17.27
N PHE A 103 -7.19 -17.37 17.57
CA PHE A 103 -6.33 -16.57 16.70
C PHE A 103 -5.75 -17.44 15.58
N SER A 104 -6.22 -17.20 14.35
CA SER A 104 -5.69 -17.80 13.13
C SER A 104 -5.05 -16.73 12.24
N TYR A 105 -3.93 -17.07 11.61
CA TYR A 105 -3.21 -16.11 10.79
C TYR A 105 -2.76 -16.71 9.47
N GLU A 106 -2.42 -15.84 8.54
CA GLU A 106 -1.65 -16.19 7.36
C GLU A 106 -0.65 -15.08 7.03
N VAL A 107 0.46 -15.47 6.41
CA VAL A 107 1.48 -14.57 5.87
C VAL A 107 1.55 -14.78 4.37
N VAL A 108 1.30 -13.71 3.62
CA VAL A 108 1.33 -13.67 2.16
C VAL A 108 2.55 -12.87 1.73
N ILE A 109 3.57 -13.59 1.27
CA ILE A 109 4.78 -13.00 0.71
C ILE A 109 4.53 -12.77 -0.78
N VAL A 110 4.71 -11.54 -1.26
CA VAL A 110 4.51 -11.21 -2.67
C VAL A 110 5.86 -10.84 -3.30
N ASP A 111 6.40 -11.74 -4.10
CA ASP A 111 7.63 -11.51 -4.86
C ASP A 111 7.33 -10.72 -6.13
N ASP A 112 7.79 -9.48 -6.18
CA ASP A 112 7.63 -8.55 -7.31
C ASP A 112 8.70 -8.80 -8.40
N GLY A 113 8.91 -10.07 -8.75
CA GLY A 113 9.87 -10.49 -9.78
C GLY A 113 11.33 -10.26 -9.37
N SER A 114 11.72 -10.73 -8.19
CA SER A 114 13.12 -10.62 -7.74
C SER A 114 14.08 -11.39 -8.64
N VAL A 115 15.30 -10.87 -8.76
CA VAL A 115 16.41 -11.48 -9.53
C VAL A 115 17.46 -12.16 -8.62
N ASP A 116 17.37 -11.96 -7.31
CA ASP A 116 18.21 -12.59 -6.30
C ASP A 116 17.57 -13.87 -5.72
N GLY A 117 18.10 -14.40 -4.62
CA GLY A 117 17.58 -15.58 -3.93
C GLY A 117 16.28 -15.39 -3.14
N THR A 118 15.59 -14.24 -3.24
CA THR A 118 14.36 -13.95 -2.47
C THR A 118 13.30 -15.04 -2.63
N LYS A 119 13.08 -15.53 -3.86
CA LYS A 119 12.10 -16.60 -4.13
C LYS A 119 12.42 -17.88 -3.36
N ARG A 120 13.70 -18.28 -3.35
CA ARG A 120 14.19 -19.47 -2.63
C ARG A 120 13.96 -19.32 -1.13
N VAL A 121 14.26 -18.14 -0.57
CA VAL A 121 14.02 -17.83 0.84
C VAL A 121 12.53 -17.93 1.16
N ALA A 122 11.67 -17.27 0.38
CA ALA A 122 10.23 -17.26 0.60
C ALA A 122 9.62 -18.68 0.59
N PHE A 123 9.99 -19.50 -0.39
CA PHE A 123 9.57 -20.90 -0.44
C PHE A 123 10.11 -21.74 0.73
N GLY A 124 11.31 -21.43 1.24
CA GLY A 124 11.83 -22.05 2.45
C GLY A 124 10.92 -21.85 3.68
N PHE A 125 10.27 -20.68 3.80
CA PHE A 125 9.30 -20.42 4.87
C PHE A 125 7.99 -21.20 4.67
N VAL A 126 7.49 -21.31 3.43
CA VAL A 126 6.30 -22.14 3.14
C VAL A 126 6.54 -23.60 3.56
N ARG A 127 7.72 -24.14 3.24
CA ARG A 127 8.09 -25.51 3.63
C ARG A 127 8.14 -25.71 5.13
N ARG A 128 8.60 -24.70 5.87
CA ARG A 128 8.74 -24.74 7.33
C ARG A 128 7.41 -24.61 8.07
N TYR A 129 6.49 -23.77 7.59
CA TYR A 129 5.29 -23.37 8.34
C TYR A 129 3.97 -23.82 7.73
N THR A 130 4.02 -24.61 6.64
CA THR A 130 2.89 -25.09 5.82
C THR A 130 2.23 -23.99 4.98
N ILE A 131 1.64 -24.41 3.86
CA ILE A 131 0.92 -23.52 2.93
C ILE A 131 -0.30 -22.84 3.56
N GLU A 132 -0.80 -23.40 4.65
CA GLU A 132 -1.96 -22.86 5.34
C GLU A 132 -1.65 -21.59 6.15
N ASN A 133 -0.41 -21.44 6.61
CA ASN A 133 0.04 -20.26 7.35
C ASN A 133 0.95 -19.34 6.53
N VAL A 134 1.68 -19.85 5.54
CA VAL A 134 2.58 -19.03 4.71
C VAL A 134 2.37 -19.35 3.25
N ARG A 135 2.10 -18.31 2.45
CA ARG A 135 1.91 -18.41 0.99
C ARG A 135 2.80 -17.42 0.27
N VAL A 136 3.12 -17.76 -0.99
CA VAL A 136 3.95 -16.93 -1.87
C VAL A 136 3.19 -16.65 -3.16
N ILE A 137 3.11 -15.38 -3.55
CA ILE A 137 2.62 -14.92 -4.85
C ILE A 137 3.82 -14.47 -5.67
N LEU A 138 4.01 -15.04 -6.85
CA LEU A 138 5.04 -14.61 -7.80
C LEU A 138 4.42 -13.73 -8.88
N LEU A 139 4.88 -12.48 -9.03
CA LEU A 139 4.41 -11.59 -10.10
C LEU A 139 5.16 -11.77 -11.42
N GLY A 140 6.23 -12.58 -11.44
CA GLY A 140 7.03 -12.90 -12.61
C GLY A 140 7.96 -11.77 -13.09
N ARG A 141 7.55 -10.51 -12.93
CA ARG A 141 8.35 -9.31 -13.23
C ARG A 141 8.06 -8.20 -12.22
N ASN A 142 8.97 -7.23 -12.15
CA ASN A 142 8.79 -6.05 -11.31
C ASN A 142 7.74 -5.10 -11.88
N HIS A 143 6.63 -4.98 -11.16
CA HIS A 143 5.56 -4.02 -11.41
C HIS A 143 5.63 -2.82 -10.45
N GLY A 144 6.15 -3.05 -9.25
CA GLY A 144 6.29 -2.08 -8.17
C GLY A 144 5.54 -2.50 -6.90
N LYS A 145 5.96 -1.89 -5.78
CA LYS A 145 5.44 -2.15 -4.43
C LYS A 145 3.91 -2.06 -4.33
N GLY A 146 3.29 -1.08 -4.99
CA GLY A 146 1.83 -0.90 -4.96
C GLY A 146 1.07 -2.06 -5.62
N GLU A 147 1.59 -2.60 -6.74
CA GLU A 147 0.99 -3.79 -7.37
C GLU A 147 1.18 -5.03 -6.49
N ALA A 148 2.37 -5.22 -5.92
CA ALA A 148 2.65 -6.33 -5.01
C ALA A 148 1.69 -6.34 -3.81
N ILE A 149 1.48 -5.18 -3.18
CA ILE A 149 0.53 -5.04 -2.07
C ILE A 149 -0.90 -5.27 -2.55
N ARG A 150 -1.31 -4.66 -3.68
CA ARG A 150 -2.64 -4.84 -4.25
C ARG A 150 -2.95 -6.32 -4.46
N ARG A 151 -2.03 -7.05 -5.10
CA ARG A 151 -2.17 -8.50 -5.35
C ARG A 151 -2.22 -9.30 -4.05
N GLY A 152 -1.36 -8.99 -3.08
CA GLY A 152 -1.40 -9.65 -1.77
C GLY A 152 -2.72 -9.43 -1.04
N MET A 153 -3.23 -8.20 -1.03
CA MET A 153 -4.48 -7.82 -0.37
C MET A 153 -5.69 -8.49 -1.04
N LEU A 154 -5.78 -8.45 -2.36
CA LEU A 154 -6.90 -9.06 -3.10
C LEU A 154 -6.96 -10.59 -2.99
N HIS A 155 -5.85 -11.24 -2.62
CA HIS A 155 -5.77 -12.71 -2.47
C HIS A 155 -5.52 -13.16 -1.01
N SER A 156 -6.03 -12.38 -0.06
CA SER A 156 -5.92 -12.63 1.38
C SER A 156 -7.24 -13.14 1.96
N ARG A 157 -7.15 -14.03 2.95
CA ARG A 157 -8.26 -14.69 3.66
C ARG A 157 -8.63 -14.08 5.01
N GLY A 158 -7.88 -13.07 5.46
CA GLY A 158 -8.00 -12.46 6.77
C GLY A 158 -9.24 -11.57 6.91
N GLU A 159 -9.83 -11.55 8.10
CA GLU A 159 -10.79 -10.53 8.54
C GLU A 159 -10.13 -9.16 8.65
N LEU A 160 -8.90 -9.15 9.17
CA LEU A 160 -8.00 -8.01 9.18
C LEU A 160 -6.83 -8.26 8.24
N LEU A 161 -6.39 -7.23 7.54
CA LEU A 161 -5.26 -7.31 6.62
C LEU A 161 -4.20 -6.30 7.06
N LEU A 162 -2.98 -6.77 7.31
CA LEU A 162 -1.85 -5.94 7.70
C LEU A 162 -0.82 -5.91 6.58
N MET A 163 -0.50 -4.72 6.11
CA MET A 163 0.67 -4.46 5.28
C MET A 163 1.90 -4.35 6.19
N LEU A 164 2.98 -5.05 5.85
CA LEU A 164 4.25 -5.01 6.57
C LEU A 164 5.42 -5.05 5.58
N ASP A 165 6.43 -4.20 5.78
CA ASP A 165 7.64 -4.20 4.94
C ASP A 165 8.55 -5.40 5.21
N ALA A 166 9.18 -5.93 4.16
CA ALA A 166 10.09 -7.08 4.23
C ALA A 166 11.45 -6.79 4.91
N ASP A 167 11.71 -5.54 5.28
CA ASP A 167 12.99 -5.12 5.88
C ASP A 167 13.03 -5.25 7.41
N GLY A 168 11.90 -5.50 8.06
CA GLY A 168 11.81 -5.58 9.52
C GLY A 168 11.95 -4.22 10.22
N ALA A 169 11.81 -3.11 9.48
CA ALA A 169 11.99 -1.77 10.03
C ALA A 169 10.93 -1.41 11.08
N THR A 170 9.71 -1.94 10.94
CA THR A 170 8.63 -1.77 11.93
C THR A 170 8.49 -3.03 12.78
N LYS A 171 8.36 -2.84 14.10
CA LYS A 171 8.22 -3.95 15.04
C LYS A 171 6.83 -4.56 15.01
N ILE A 172 6.77 -5.88 14.84
CA ILE A 172 5.50 -6.64 14.75
C ILE A 172 4.66 -6.51 16.03
N ASN A 173 5.29 -6.29 17.18
CA ASN A 173 4.61 -6.10 18.47
C ASN A 173 3.63 -4.90 18.46
N ASP A 174 3.81 -3.93 17.56
CA ASP A 174 2.89 -2.80 17.44
C ASP A 174 1.59 -3.15 16.69
N LEU A 175 1.46 -4.37 16.17
CA LEU A 175 0.24 -4.88 15.52
C LEU A 175 -0.97 -4.75 16.43
N GLU A 176 -0.84 -5.10 17.70
CA GLU A 176 -1.92 -5.01 18.69
C GLU A 176 -2.41 -3.57 18.89
N LYS A 177 -1.54 -2.57 18.74
CA LYS A 177 -1.94 -1.16 18.86
C LYS A 177 -2.91 -0.78 17.74
N LEU A 178 -2.61 -1.17 16.49
CA LEU A 178 -3.48 -0.90 15.34
C LEU A 178 -4.80 -1.67 15.47
N GLU A 179 -4.71 -2.95 15.83
CA GLU A 179 -5.86 -3.83 16.01
C GLU A 179 -6.83 -3.31 17.08
N ASN A 180 -6.31 -2.91 18.25
CA ASN A 180 -7.12 -2.39 19.35
C ASN A 180 -7.84 -1.09 18.95
N GLN A 181 -7.18 -0.22 18.17
CA GLN A 181 -7.81 1.00 17.68
C GLN A 181 -8.91 0.71 16.66
N ILE A 182 -8.69 -0.21 15.70
CA ILE A 182 -9.73 -0.64 14.76
C ILE A 182 -10.92 -1.22 15.52
N ARG A 183 -10.69 -2.13 16.46
CA ARG A 183 -11.75 -2.73 17.28
C ARG A 183 -12.55 -1.67 18.06
N ARG A 184 -11.87 -0.66 18.60
CA ARG A 184 -12.50 0.44 19.33
C ARG A 184 -13.39 1.30 18.42
N GLU A 185 -12.86 1.76 17.29
CA GLU A 185 -13.62 2.59 16.35
C GLU A 185 -14.78 1.79 15.72
N ALA A 186 -14.58 0.51 15.38
CA ALA A 186 -15.63 -0.36 14.89
C ALA A 186 -16.77 -0.51 15.91
N LYS A 187 -16.46 -0.75 17.18
CA LYS A 187 -17.47 -0.81 18.25
C LYS A 187 -18.22 0.52 18.41
N ASN A 188 -17.55 1.65 18.25
CA ASN A 188 -18.19 2.96 18.31
C ASN A 188 -19.15 3.16 17.13
N GLU A 189 -18.74 2.77 15.91
CA GLU A 189 -19.62 2.80 14.74
C GLU A 189 -20.82 1.85 14.86
N LEU A 190 -20.63 0.65 15.41
CA LEU A 190 -21.73 -0.28 15.67
C LEU A 190 -22.74 0.31 16.64
N LYS A 191 -22.29 0.87 17.78
CA LYS A 191 -23.19 1.51 18.75
C LYS A 191 -24.01 2.66 18.15
N LEU A 192 -23.43 3.42 17.22
CA LEU A 192 -24.14 4.48 16.52
C LEU A 192 -25.19 3.93 15.54
N ARG A 193 -24.94 2.74 14.95
CA ARG A 193 -25.84 2.07 14.01
C ARG A 193 -26.95 1.30 14.69
N ASP A 194 -26.67 0.62 15.81
CA ASP A 194 -27.67 -0.15 16.58
C ASP A 194 -28.78 0.73 17.18
N GLY A 195 -28.59 2.05 17.24
CA GLY A 195 -29.65 3.02 17.56
C GLY A 195 -30.67 3.25 16.43
N VAL A 196 -30.43 2.71 15.23
CA VAL A 196 -31.27 2.79 14.03
C VAL A 196 -31.50 1.36 13.53
N ASP A 197 -32.65 0.81 13.90
CA ASP A 197 -33.26 -0.47 13.54
C ASP A 197 -32.50 -1.53 12.67
N SER A 198 -32.54 -2.78 13.18
CA SER A 198 -32.56 -4.09 12.50
C SER A 198 -31.28 -4.81 12.03
N GLY A 199 -30.98 -5.91 12.74
CA GLY A 199 -31.15 -7.27 12.15
C GLY A 199 -29.93 -8.01 11.61
N SER A 200 -28.80 -7.35 11.35
CA SER A 200 -27.58 -8.02 10.87
C SER A 200 -26.41 -7.75 11.82
N VAL A 201 -25.87 -8.80 12.43
CA VAL A 201 -24.66 -8.73 13.28
C VAL A 201 -23.51 -8.28 12.39
N SER A 202 -23.29 -6.97 12.31
CA SER A 202 -22.22 -6.38 11.52
C SER A 202 -20.89 -6.75 12.18
N ARG A 203 -20.08 -7.57 11.50
CA ARG A 203 -18.76 -7.94 12.01
C ARG A 203 -17.85 -6.72 11.95
N ILE A 204 -16.82 -6.69 12.80
CA ILE A 204 -15.79 -5.63 12.77
C ILE A 204 -15.14 -5.53 11.38
N SER A 205 -15.00 -6.67 10.68
CA SER A 205 -14.45 -6.75 9.33
C SER A 205 -15.32 -6.12 8.24
N ASP A 206 -16.63 -5.96 8.48
CA ASP A 206 -17.58 -5.38 7.53
C ASP A 206 -17.61 -3.84 7.59
N ILE A 207 -17.09 -3.28 8.68
CA ILE A 207 -16.98 -1.83 8.84
C ILE A 207 -15.69 -1.35 8.18
N PRO A 208 -15.74 -0.47 7.18
CA PRO A 208 -14.54 -0.04 6.48
C PRO A 208 -13.72 0.94 7.34
N ILE A 209 -12.61 0.46 7.89
CA ILE A 209 -11.68 1.23 8.73
C ILE A 209 -10.24 0.93 8.28
N VAL A 210 -9.39 1.96 8.31
CA VAL A 210 -7.95 1.84 8.07
C VAL A 210 -7.16 2.47 9.21
N ALA A 211 -6.18 1.73 9.71
CA ALA A 211 -5.22 2.18 10.70
C ALA A 211 -3.84 2.33 10.08
N PHE A 212 -3.30 3.54 10.10
CA PHE A 212 -1.99 3.89 9.59
C PHE A 212 -0.97 3.94 10.75
N GLY A 213 0.11 3.16 10.63
CA GLY A 213 1.29 3.33 11.47
C GLY A 213 1.97 4.66 11.14
N SER A 214 2.39 5.39 12.17
CA SER A 214 3.00 6.71 12.06
C SER A 214 4.34 6.77 12.75
N ARG A 215 5.29 7.42 12.05
CA ARG A 215 6.64 7.69 12.51
C ARG A 215 6.83 9.15 12.94
N ALA A 216 5.75 9.93 13.05
CA ALA A 216 5.80 11.37 13.30
C ALA A 216 6.68 11.75 14.50
N HIS A 217 6.52 11.02 15.59
CA HIS A 217 7.25 11.23 16.84
C HIS A 217 8.76 10.92 16.74
N LEU A 218 9.19 10.12 15.76
CA LEU A 218 10.60 9.84 15.46
C LEU A 218 11.16 10.88 14.47
N GLU A 219 10.34 11.34 13.53
CA GLU A 219 10.71 12.40 12.59
C GLU A 219 10.98 13.72 13.30
N GLU A 220 10.20 14.10 14.33
CA GLU A 220 10.48 15.32 15.11
C GLU A 220 11.88 15.28 15.75
N LYS A 221 12.31 14.11 16.24
CA LYS A 221 13.66 13.89 16.78
C LYS A 221 14.74 13.91 15.70
N ALA A 222 14.45 13.37 14.51
CA ALA A 222 15.40 13.30 13.39
C ALA A 222 15.47 14.59 12.55
N LEU A 223 14.41 15.40 12.52
CA LEU A 223 14.37 16.70 11.81
C LEU A 223 15.25 17.74 12.49
N ALA A 224 15.45 17.61 13.81
CA ALA A 224 16.39 18.43 14.57
C ALA A 224 17.86 18.29 14.11
N THR A 225 18.21 17.22 13.38
CA THR A 225 19.59 16.90 13.01
C THR A 225 19.86 16.88 11.50
N ARG A 226 18.86 17.14 10.64
CA ARG A 226 18.97 16.98 9.17
C ARG A 226 19.28 18.27 8.41
N LYS A 227 19.98 18.12 7.26
CA LYS A 227 20.34 19.22 6.34
C LYS A 227 19.09 19.86 5.70
N TRP A 228 19.10 21.20 5.60
CA TRP A 228 17.97 22.05 5.20
C TRP A 228 17.35 21.74 3.82
N TYR A 229 18.14 21.31 2.83
CA TYR A 229 17.66 21.03 1.47
C TYR A 229 16.71 19.82 1.40
N ARG A 230 16.86 18.83 2.29
CA ARG A 230 15.92 17.69 2.39
C ARG A 230 14.57 18.15 2.93
N ASN A 231 14.56 19.10 3.86
CA ASN A 231 13.33 19.70 4.37
C ASN A 231 12.62 20.53 3.29
N PHE A 232 13.37 21.21 2.42
CA PHE A 232 12.82 21.94 1.29
C PHE A 232 12.19 21.02 0.24
N LEU A 233 12.89 19.95 -0.17
CA LEU A 233 12.35 18.96 -1.11
C LEU A 233 11.11 18.25 -0.57
N MET A 234 11.10 17.93 0.72
CA MET A 234 9.94 17.35 1.41
C MET A 234 8.75 18.31 1.40
N LYS A 235 8.95 19.58 1.78
CA LYS A 235 7.91 20.62 1.73
C LYS A 235 7.37 20.86 0.30
N GLY A 236 8.25 20.83 -0.70
CA GLY A 236 7.88 20.92 -2.11
C GLY A 236 7.02 19.74 -2.57
N PHE A 237 7.41 18.51 -2.23
CA PHE A 237 6.61 17.32 -2.50
C PHE A 237 5.22 17.40 -1.83
N HIS A 238 5.15 17.88 -0.58
CA HIS A 238 3.88 18.10 0.10
C HIS A 238 2.99 19.13 -0.59
N ALA A 239 3.56 20.23 -1.07
CA ALA A 239 2.81 21.23 -1.84
C ALA A 239 2.22 20.62 -3.12
N VAL A 240 2.99 19.79 -3.83
CA VAL A 240 2.51 19.09 -5.04
C VAL A 240 1.39 18.11 -4.70
N VAL A 241 1.51 17.32 -3.62
CA VAL A 241 0.45 16.40 -3.17
C VAL A 241 -0.85 17.16 -2.86
N LEU A 242 -0.75 18.29 -2.15
CA LEU A 242 -1.91 19.13 -1.81
C LEU A 242 -2.59 19.72 -3.06
N LEU A 243 -1.80 20.16 -4.03
CA LEU A 243 -2.29 20.73 -5.28
C LEU A 243 -2.93 19.66 -6.19
N THR A 244 -2.39 18.43 -6.17
CA THR A 244 -2.86 17.31 -7.00
C THR A 244 -4.10 16.64 -6.42
N ALA A 245 -4.17 16.42 -5.10
CA ALA A 245 -5.32 15.82 -4.42
C ALA A 245 -6.61 16.67 -4.54
N GLY A 246 -6.50 17.98 -4.75
CA GLY A 246 -7.63 18.87 -5.04
C GLY A 246 -8.11 19.70 -3.85
N ARG A 247 -8.87 20.77 -4.15
CA ARG A 247 -9.31 21.79 -3.18
C ARG A 247 -10.18 21.21 -2.05
N GLY A 248 -10.89 20.11 -2.28
CA GLY A 248 -11.69 19.40 -1.26
C GLY A 248 -10.88 18.50 -0.33
N ILE A 249 -9.57 18.36 -0.53
CA ILE A 249 -8.69 17.46 0.24
C ILE A 249 -7.59 18.23 0.96
N ARG A 250 -7.83 19.50 1.32
CA ARG A 250 -6.91 20.33 2.13
C ARG A 250 -6.95 20.00 3.63
N ASP A 251 -7.32 18.78 3.95
CA ASP A 251 -7.61 18.38 5.31
C ASP A 251 -6.32 18.05 6.05
N THR A 252 -6.23 18.48 7.31
CA THR A 252 -5.09 18.20 8.20
C THR A 252 -4.81 16.70 8.33
N GLN A 253 -5.81 15.86 8.12
CA GLN A 253 -5.70 14.40 8.12
C GLN A 253 -4.99 13.86 6.86
N LEU A 254 -5.25 14.39 5.65
CA LEU A 254 -4.45 14.01 4.46
C LEU A 254 -3.00 14.44 4.68
N HIS A 255 -2.81 15.66 5.20
CA HIS A 255 -1.49 16.20 5.49
C HIS A 255 -0.72 15.33 6.50
N LYS A 256 -1.35 14.93 7.62
CA LYS A 256 -0.72 14.08 8.64
C LYS A 256 -0.46 12.65 8.15
N THR A 257 -1.44 12.00 7.52
CA THR A 257 -1.30 10.61 7.06
C THR A 257 -0.32 10.47 5.89
N THR A 258 -0.28 11.46 4.98
CA THR A 258 0.64 11.40 3.82
C THR A 258 2.07 11.78 4.20
N LYS A 259 2.25 12.57 5.26
CA LYS A 259 3.58 12.92 5.79
C LYS A 259 4.34 11.69 6.30
N HIS A 260 3.61 10.67 6.77
CA HIS A 260 4.21 9.44 7.32
C HIS A 260 3.88 8.24 6.42
N GLN A 261 4.55 8.15 5.26
CA GLN A 261 4.52 6.95 4.41
C GLN A 261 5.21 5.77 5.13
N CYS A 262 4.47 5.11 6.02
CA CYS A 262 4.91 3.93 6.75
C CYS A 262 4.42 2.66 6.05
N GLY A 263 5.27 1.63 5.98
CA GLY A 263 4.91 0.31 5.47
C GLY A 263 3.93 -0.48 6.35
N PHE A 264 3.59 0.04 7.53
CA PHE A 264 2.79 -0.64 8.55
C PHE A 264 1.38 -0.08 8.59
N LYS A 265 0.43 -0.78 7.95
CA LYS A 265 -0.96 -0.32 7.81
C LYS A 265 -1.92 -1.48 7.92
N MET A 266 -2.95 -1.34 8.74
CA MET A 266 -3.97 -2.37 8.94
C MET A 266 -5.31 -1.92 8.36
N PHE A 267 -6.00 -2.85 7.71
CA PHE A 267 -7.26 -2.64 7.01
C PHE A 267 -8.27 -3.66 7.50
N THR A 268 -9.53 -3.25 7.64
CA THR A 268 -10.62 -4.22 7.69
C THR A 268 -10.87 -4.81 6.30
N ARG A 269 -11.41 -6.04 6.23
CA ARG A 269 -11.72 -6.70 4.95
C ARG A 269 -12.61 -5.84 4.05
N ALA A 270 -13.62 -5.17 4.60
CA ALA A 270 -14.48 -4.25 3.84
C ALA A 270 -13.72 -3.05 3.27
N ALA A 271 -12.81 -2.44 4.05
CA ALA A 271 -11.97 -1.35 3.55
C ALA A 271 -11.03 -1.85 2.44
N ALA A 272 -10.34 -2.96 2.67
CA ALA A 272 -9.40 -3.52 1.72
C ALA A 272 -10.07 -3.90 0.38
N ARG A 273 -11.27 -4.49 0.41
CA ARG A 273 -12.07 -4.78 -0.79
C ARG A 273 -12.29 -3.53 -1.65
N LYS A 274 -12.74 -2.44 -1.04
CA LYS A 274 -13.02 -1.17 -1.77
C LYS A 274 -11.74 -0.52 -2.27
N LEU A 275 -10.70 -0.48 -1.44
CA LEU A 275 -9.47 0.25 -1.73
C LEU A 275 -8.63 -0.46 -2.79
N PHE A 276 -8.31 -1.75 -2.60
CA PHE A 276 -7.38 -2.46 -3.48
C PHE A 276 -8.01 -2.89 -4.81
N SER A 277 -9.33 -2.94 -4.91
CA SER A 277 -10.02 -3.09 -6.21
C SER A 277 -9.90 -1.83 -7.08
N ASN A 278 -9.70 -0.66 -6.44
CA ASN A 278 -9.68 0.64 -7.11
C ASN A 278 -8.29 1.26 -7.24
N ILE A 279 -7.27 0.76 -6.54
CA ILE A 279 -5.89 1.23 -6.66
C ILE A 279 -5.34 0.95 -8.07
N ARG A 280 -4.72 1.97 -8.67
CA ARG A 280 -4.16 1.92 -10.03
C ARG A 280 -2.66 2.22 -10.06
N LEU A 281 -2.14 2.89 -9.05
CA LEU A 281 -0.72 3.17 -8.93
C LEU A 281 0.04 1.93 -8.47
N LYS A 282 1.07 1.58 -9.25
CA LYS A 282 1.85 0.34 -9.04
C LYS A 282 3.10 0.56 -8.19
N ARG A 283 3.56 1.80 -8.01
CA ARG A 283 4.84 2.12 -7.35
C ARG A 283 4.61 2.89 -6.04
N TRP A 284 5.60 3.65 -5.60
CA TRP A 284 5.64 4.31 -4.28
C TRP A 284 4.49 5.28 -4.00
N CYS A 285 3.88 5.89 -5.03
CA CYS A 285 2.80 6.85 -4.83
C CYS A 285 1.43 6.20 -4.53
N PHE A 286 1.32 4.87 -4.51
CA PHE A 286 0.08 4.16 -4.18
C PHE A 286 -0.50 4.57 -2.82
N ASP A 287 0.35 4.93 -1.86
CA ASP A 287 -0.07 5.42 -0.54
C ASP A 287 -0.90 6.70 -0.62
N VAL A 288 -0.60 7.58 -1.59
CA VAL A 288 -1.34 8.83 -1.79
C VAL A 288 -2.71 8.54 -2.41
N GLU A 289 -2.75 7.63 -3.39
CA GLU A 289 -4.00 7.16 -3.98
C GLU A 289 -4.87 6.43 -2.94
N LEU A 290 -4.27 5.63 -2.06
CA LEU A 290 -4.97 4.96 -0.97
C LEU A 290 -5.70 5.95 -0.07
N VAL A 291 -5.03 7.03 0.36
CA VAL A 291 -5.67 8.06 1.20
C VAL A 291 -6.74 8.84 0.43
N TYR A 292 -6.52 9.10 -0.86
CA TYR A 292 -7.53 9.69 -1.73
C TYR A 292 -8.80 8.82 -1.78
N LEU A 293 -8.65 7.51 -2.02
CA LEU A 293 -9.75 6.56 -2.08
C LEU A 293 -10.46 6.39 -0.73
N CYS A 294 -9.72 6.35 0.38
CA CYS A 294 -10.32 6.32 1.71
C CYS A 294 -11.28 7.50 1.90
N LYS A 295 -10.87 8.70 1.50
CA LYS A 295 -11.73 9.89 1.59
C LYS A 295 -12.91 9.84 0.63
N HIS A 296 -12.68 9.40 -0.61
CA HIS A 296 -13.76 9.26 -1.60
C HIS A 296 -14.87 8.33 -1.09
N PHE A 297 -14.51 7.21 -0.47
CA PHE A 297 -15.45 6.24 0.09
C PHE A 297 -15.94 6.56 1.50
N GLY A 298 -15.48 7.66 2.13
CA GLY A 298 -15.83 8.00 3.51
C GLY A 298 -15.30 7.00 4.55
N ILE A 299 -14.20 6.29 4.24
CA ILE A 299 -13.58 5.28 5.10
C ILE A 299 -12.87 5.95 6.27
N ARG A 300 -13.11 5.48 7.49
CA ARG A 300 -12.49 6.01 8.70
C ARG A 300 -11.00 5.70 8.71
N MET A 301 -10.17 6.73 8.87
CA MET A 301 -8.71 6.60 8.95
C MET A 301 -8.20 6.98 10.34
N ILE A 302 -7.41 6.10 10.94
CA ILE A 302 -6.81 6.26 12.26
C ILE A 302 -5.29 6.31 12.11
N GLU A 303 -4.62 7.17 12.87
CA GLU A 303 -3.15 7.24 12.88
C GLU A 303 -2.62 6.78 14.25
N ILE A 304 -1.67 5.85 14.26
CA ILE A 304 -1.11 5.25 15.48
C ILE A 304 0.41 5.32 15.44
N SER A 305 1.03 5.82 16.51
CA SER A 305 2.49 5.83 16.64
C SER A 305 3.07 4.41 16.73
N VAL A 306 4.03 4.10 15.88
CA VAL A 306 4.72 2.79 15.83
C VAL A 306 6.23 2.93 15.98
N ASN A 307 6.85 1.94 16.60
CA ASN A 307 8.30 1.84 16.73
C ASN A 307 8.89 1.47 15.38
N TRP A 308 9.75 2.35 14.89
CA TRP A 308 10.42 2.19 13.62
C TRP A 308 11.93 2.38 13.78
N SER A 309 12.70 1.52 13.13
CA SER A 309 14.16 1.55 13.12
C SER A 309 14.68 1.71 11.69
N GLU A 310 15.75 2.49 11.52
CA GLU A 310 16.36 2.68 10.21
C GLU A 310 17.20 1.45 9.85
N ILE A 311 16.76 0.73 8.82
CA ILE A 311 17.50 -0.40 8.25
C ILE A 311 18.34 0.10 7.07
N PRO A 312 19.67 -0.13 7.06
CA PRO A 312 20.52 0.29 5.95
C PRO A 312 20.12 -0.39 4.63
N GLY A 313 20.36 0.29 3.51
CA GLY A 313 20.00 -0.21 2.17
C GLY A 313 18.60 0.22 1.68
N SER A 314 18.26 1.50 1.84
CA SER A 314 17.01 2.05 1.27
C SER A 314 16.99 1.89 -0.25
N LYS A 315 15.88 1.35 -0.77
CA LYS A 315 15.64 1.14 -2.20
C LYS A 315 15.01 2.34 -2.89
N VAL A 316 14.73 3.41 -2.15
CA VAL A 316 14.23 4.66 -2.70
C VAL A 316 15.43 5.48 -3.17
N ASN A 317 15.71 5.41 -4.48
CA ASN A 317 16.76 6.19 -5.11
C ASN A 317 16.26 7.64 -5.36
N PRO A 318 17.02 8.71 -5.04
CA PRO A 318 16.63 10.09 -5.35
C PRO A 318 16.23 10.33 -6.82
N LEU A 319 16.75 9.54 -7.76
CA LEU A 319 16.36 9.58 -9.17
C LEU A 319 14.90 9.15 -9.43
N SER A 320 14.19 8.59 -8.43
CA SER A 320 12.77 8.26 -8.53
C SER A 320 11.83 9.44 -8.27
N ILE A 321 12.35 10.59 -7.81
CA ILE A 321 11.53 11.78 -7.49
C ILE A 321 10.72 12.28 -8.71
N PRO A 322 11.30 12.42 -9.92
CA PRO A 322 10.52 12.84 -11.09
C PRO A 322 9.38 11.87 -11.44
N ASN A 323 9.65 10.56 -11.31
CA ASN A 323 8.63 9.52 -11.52
C ASN A 323 7.49 9.63 -10.49
N MET A 324 7.81 9.94 -9.23
CA MET A 324 6.78 10.16 -8.20
C MET A 324 5.92 11.38 -8.51
N LEU A 325 6.53 12.50 -8.91
CA LEU A 325 5.79 13.71 -9.31
C LEU A 325 4.87 13.42 -10.52
N TRP A 326 5.38 12.67 -11.50
CA TRP A 326 4.58 12.21 -12.64
C TRP A 326 3.39 11.34 -12.22
N GLU A 327 3.57 10.42 -11.28
CA GLU A 327 2.48 9.59 -10.75
C GLU A 327 1.43 10.41 -9.99
N LEU A 328 1.84 11.45 -9.25
CA LEU A 328 0.89 12.36 -8.61
C LEU A 328 0.06 13.15 -9.63
N CYS A 329 0.69 13.62 -10.72
CA CYS A 329 -0.03 14.25 -11.83
C CYS A 329 -1.03 13.29 -12.49
N LEU A 330 -0.64 12.02 -12.69
CA LEU A 330 -1.52 10.98 -13.22
C LEU A 330 -2.74 10.73 -12.32
N VAL A 331 -2.55 10.65 -10.99
CA VAL A 331 -3.67 10.53 -10.02
C VAL A 331 -4.58 11.73 -10.12
N SER A 332 -4.01 12.94 -10.11
CA SER A 332 -4.79 14.17 -10.18
C SER A 332 -5.66 14.22 -11.43
N ILE A 333 -5.05 14.00 -12.60
CA ILE A 333 -5.75 14.07 -13.88
C ILE A 333 -6.71 12.89 -14.01
N GLY A 334 -6.26 11.66 -13.76
CA GLY A 334 -7.05 10.45 -13.93
C GLY A 334 -8.38 10.46 -13.18
N TYR A 335 -8.38 10.92 -11.91
CA TYR A 335 -9.61 11.04 -11.12
C TYR A 335 -10.41 12.31 -11.45
N ARG A 336 -9.76 13.47 -11.70
CA ARG A 336 -10.49 14.72 -12.03
C ARG A 336 -11.17 14.68 -13.38
N THR A 337 -10.60 13.98 -14.36
CA THR A 337 -11.19 13.84 -15.69
C THR A 337 -12.13 12.64 -15.80
N TYR A 338 -12.42 11.95 -14.68
CA TYR A 338 -13.24 10.73 -14.62
C TYR A 338 -12.76 9.59 -15.53
N MET A 339 -11.51 9.65 -16.00
CA MET A 339 -10.89 8.58 -16.78
C MET A 339 -10.72 7.33 -15.93
N TRP A 340 -10.39 7.50 -14.66
CA TRP A 340 -10.29 6.43 -13.68
C TRP A 340 -11.60 6.34 -12.92
N LYS A 341 -12.50 5.50 -13.43
CA LYS A 341 -13.75 5.19 -12.74
C LYS A 341 -13.46 4.42 -11.46
N ILE A 342 -14.11 4.84 -10.40
CA ILE A 342 -14.11 4.15 -9.11
C ILE A 342 -15.33 3.24 -9.10
N SER A 343 -15.11 1.93 -8.94
CA SER A 343 -16.18 0.95 -8.76
C SER A 343 -16.63 1.00 -7.30
N THR A 344 -17.92 1.29 -7.08
CA THR A 344 -18.58 1.34 -5.77
C THR A 344 -18.94 -0.03 -5.23
#